data_AF-A0A7L8D331-F1
#
_entry.id   AF-A0A7L8D331-F1
#
_cell.length_a   1.000
_cell.length_b   1.000
_cell.length_c   1.000
_cell.angle_alpha   90.00
_cell.angle_beta   90.00
_cell.angle_gamma   90.00
#
_symmetry.space_group_name_H-M   'P 1'
#
loop_
_entity.id
_entity.type
_entity.pdbx_description
1 polymer ?
#
loop_
_entity_poly.entity_id
_entity_poly.type
_entity_poly.pdbx_seq_one_letter_code
_entity_poly.pdbx_strand_id
1 'polypeptide(L)'
;MTGVDRDWARRLVAPAADLAIVGTKSWINDDLEAVLARGGDPDGDSLATLLLPRTQKSATWFSRIYSSSGFADQLPLPADVSLTILDGQGAIKYLKDVLSPVVVCVFDRSVADESAAEQAMQLRNSRGEPIALSSQLGWTPPAGIEALAFTVAL
;
A
#
# COMPACT_ATOMS: atom_id res chain seq x y z
N MET A 1 -7.49 1.39 17.36
CA MET A 1 -8.23 0.78 16.23
C MET A 1 -9.67 0.53 16.66
N THR A 2 -10.61 1.40 16.30
CA THR A 2 -12.03 1.25 16.69
C THR A 2 -12.92 1.52 15.48
N GLY A 3 -13.49 0.47 14.89
CA GLY A 3 -14.58 0.61 13.91
C GLY A 3 -14.59 -0.43 12.79
N VAL A 4 -13.41 -0.87 12.32
CA VAL A 4 -13.30 -1.81 11.17
C VAL A 4 -13.72 -3.24 11.55
N ASP A 5 -13.69 -3.54 12.85
CA ASP A 5 -13.81 -4.90 13.40
C ASP A 5 -15.26 -5.33 13.77
N ARG A 6 -16.28 -4.50 13.47
CA ARG A 6 -17.64 -4.77 13.97
C ARG A 6 -18.51 -5.65 13.08
N ASP A 7 -18.26 -5.71 11.77
CA ASP A 7 -19.04 -6.56 10.85
C ASP A 7 -18.35 -6.71 9.48
N TRP A 8 -17.78 -7.89 9.23
CA TRP A 8 -17.15 -8.22 7.94
C TRP A 8 -18.09 -8.05 6.75
N ALA A 9 -19.38 -8.40 6.92
CA ALA A 9 -20.37 -8.27 5.86
C ALA A 9 -20.59 -6.79 5.50
N ARG A 10 -20.59 -5.90 6.50
CA ARG A 10 -20.69 -4.46 6.29
C ARG A 10 -19.50 -3.89 5.52
N ARG A 11 -18.28 -4.39 5.79
CA ARG A 11 -17.07 -3.96 5.07
C ARG A 11 -17.09 -4.41 3.61
N LEU A 12 -17.64 -5.59 3.33
CA LEU A 12 -17.79 -6.09 1.96
C LEU A 12 -18.79 -5.25 1.12
N VAL A 13 -19.88 -4.76 1.73
CA VAL A 13 -20.90 -3.99 1.00
C VAL A 13 -20.61 -2.48 0.92
N ALA A 14 -19.81 -1.94 1.84
CA ALA A 14 -19.44 -0.53 1.89
C ALA A 14 -17.93 -0.35 2.11
N PRO A 15 -17.11 -0.77 1.13
CA PRO A 15 -15.67 -0.68 1.25
C PRO A 15 -15.18 0.77 1.30
N ALA A 16 -14.21 1.05 2.17
CA ALA A 16 -13.56 2.37 2.21
C ALA A 16 -12.52 2.43 1.10
N ALA A 17 -12.70 3.32 0.11
CA ALA A 17 -11.71 3.53 -0.93
C ALA A 17 -10.54 4.38 -0.41
N ASP A 18 -9.84 3.91 0.62
CA ASP A 18 -8.85 4.70 1.38
C ASP A 18 -7.39 4.27 1.15
N LEU A 19 -7.18 3.25 0.31
CA LEU A 19 -5.85 2.70 -0.02
C LEU A 19 -5.46 3.02 -1.47
N ALA A 20 -4.24 3.55 -1.64
CA ALA A 20 -3.54 3.62 -2.92
C ALA A 20 -2.28 2.76 -2.90
N ILE A 21 -2.08 1.94 -3.93
CA ILE A 21 -0.85 1.18 -4.17
C ILE A 21 -0.22 1.69 -5.46
N VAL A 22 1.02 2.12 -5.40
CA VAL A 22 1.79 2.65 -6.54
C VAL A 22 3.01 1.76 -6.74
N GLY A 23 3.18 1.22 -7.95
CA GLY A 23 4.32 0.36 -8.26
C GLY A 23 4.30 -0.11 -9.71
N THR A 24 4.93 -1.25 -10.00
CA THR A 24 4.87 -1.87 -11.33
C THR A 24 3.51 -2.54 -11.48
N LYS A 25 2.57 -1.88 -12.17
CA LYS A 25 1.16 -2.29 -12.21
C LYS A 25 0.93 -3.74 -12.66
N SER A 26 1.72 -4.25 -13.62
CA SER A 26 1.62 -5.65 -14.04
C SER A 26 1.96 -6.60 -12.89
N TRP A 27 3.06 -6.35 -12.17
CA TRP A 27 3.47 -7.19 -11.05
C TRP A 27 2.48 -7.14 -9.88
N ILE A 28 1.98 -5.95 -9.54
CA ILE A 28 0.93 -5.83 -8.52
C ILE A 28 -0.31 -6.63 -8.92
N ASN A 29 -0.71 -6.58 -10.19
CA ASN A 29 -1.85 -7.36 -10.66
C ASN A 29 -1.57 -8.87 -10.58
N ASP A 30 -0.37 -9.31 -10.94
CA ASP A 30 0.03 -10.72 -10.83
C ASP A 30 0.01 -11.19 -9.36
N ASP A 31 0.50 -10.36 -8.43
CA ASP A 31 0.47 -10.65 -6.98
C ASP A 31 -0.96 -10.75 -6.44
N LEU A 32 -1.91 -10.00 -7.01
CA LEU A 32 -3.31 -10.05 -6.60
C LEU A 32 -4.01 -11.37 -6.94
N GLU A 33 -3.44 -12.15 -7.86
CA GLU A 33 -3.90 -13.51 -8.17
C GLU A 33 -3.49 -14.54 -7.10
N ALA A 34 -2.59 -14.16 -6.17
CA ALA A 34 -2.21 -15.05 -5.07
C ALA A 34 -3.43 -15.40 -4.21
N VAL A 35 -3.53 -16.67 -3.82
CA VAL A 35 -4.66 -17.21 -3.07
C VAL A 35 -4.31 -17.29 -1.59
N LEU A 36 -5.17 -16.72 -0.75
CA LEU A 36 -5.13 -16.90 0.70
C LEU A 36 -6.14 -17.98 1.11
N ALA A 37 -5.64 -18.99 1.81
CA ALA A 37 -6.46 -20.03 2.41
C ALA A 37 -6.16 -20.14 3.92
N ARG A 38 -7.15 -20.57 4.68
CA ARG A 38 -6.92 -20.94 6.09
C ARG A 38 -6.19 -22.27 6.12
N GLY A 39 -5.33 -22.48 7.12
CA GLY A 39 -4.60 -23.73 7.27
C GLY A 39 -5.57 -24.93 7.39
N GLY A 40 -5.48 -25.87 6.45
CA GLY A 40 -6.36 -27.04 6.38
C GLY A 40 -7.68 -26.82 5.64
N ASP A 41 -7.91 -25.63 5.09
CA ASP A 41 -9.06 -25.30 4.25
C ASP A 41 -8.62 -25.36 2.77
N PRO A 42 -9.18 -26.25 1.94
CA PRO A 42 -8.87 -26.30 0.52
C PRO A 42 -9.47 -25.10 -0.23
N ASP A 43 -10.45 -24.42 0.35
CA ASP A 43 -11.07 -23.24 -0.21
C ASP A 43 -10.24 -22.01 0.13
N GLY A 44 -9.84 -21.26 -0.89
CA GLY A 44 -9.10 -20.02 -0.76
C GLY A 44 -9.63 -18.96 -1.72
N ASP A 45 -9.44 -17.70 -1.33
CA ASP A 45 -9.82 -16.54 -2.13
C ASP A 45 -8.56 -15.81 -2.61
N SER A 46 -8.62 -15.25 -3.83
CA SER A 46 -7.56 -14.38 -4.32
C SER A 46 -7.42 -13.12 -3.46
N LEU A 47 -6.21 -12.57 -3.38
CA LEU A 47 -5.96 -11.27 -2.76
C LEU A 47 -6.80 -10.16 -3.43
N ALA A 48 -7.07 -10.26 -4.74
CA ALA A 48 -7.95 -9.35 -5.45
C ALA A 48 -9.36 -9.29 -4.84
N THR A 49 -9.91 -10.41 -4.36
CA THR A 49 -11.23 -10.46 -3.72
C THR A 49 -11.24 -9.70 -2.39
N LEU A 50 -10.12 -9.68 -1.68
CA LEU A 50 -10.00 -9.01 -0.38
C LEU A 50 -9.68 -7.52 -0.52
N LEU A 51 -8.77 -7.19 -1.43
CA LEU A 51 -8.33 -5.81 -1.69
C LEU A 51 -9.24 -5.05 -2.64
N LEU A 52 -10.14 -5.77 -3.34
CA LEU A 52 -11.16 -5.23 -4.26
C LEU A 52 -10.59 -4.10 -5.13
N PRO A 53 -9.60 -4.40 -5.98
CA PRO A 53 -8.90 -3.41 -6.76
C PRO A 53 -9.84 -2.71 -7.74
N ARG A 54 -9.58 -1.43 -7.99
CA ARG A 54 -10.37 -0.63 -8.92
C ARG A 54 -10.20 -1.12 -10.36
N THR A 55 -11.19 -1.85 -10.87
CA THR A 55 -11.30 -2.26 -12.27
C THR A 55 -12.57 -1.70 -12.92
N GLN A 56 -12.65 -1.73 -14.26
CA GLN A 56 -13.82 -1.26 -15.01
C GLN A 56 -15.11 -2.01 -14.68
N LYS A 57 -15.02 -3.26 -14.19
CA LYS A 57 -16.17 -4.14 -13.95
C LYS A 57 -16.44 -4.41 -12.47
N SER A 58 -15.65 -3.85 -11.54
CA SER A 58 -15.86 -4.12 -10.12
C SER A 58 -17.14 -3.42 -9.64
N ALA A 59 -18.04 -4.17 -8.99
CA ALA A 59 -19.26 -3.64 -8.39
C ALA A 59 -18.98 -2.71 -7.20
N THR A 60 -17.82 -2.88 -6.57
CA THR A 60 -17.32 -2.10 -5.44
C THR A 60 -15.80 -1.89 -5.57
N TRP A 61 -15.28 -0.79 -5.02
CA TRP A 61 -13.85 -0.45 -5.10
C TRP A 61 -13.29 -0.12 -3.72
N PHE A 62 -12.10 -0.63 -3.42
CA PHE A 62 -11.44 -0.46 -2.11
C PHE A 62 -10.01 0.07 -2.28
N SER A 63 -9.28 -0.50 -3.23
CA SER A 63 -7.87 -0.16 -3.44
C SER A 63 -7.65 0.42 -4.83
N ARG A 64 -6.97 1.56 -4.92
CA ARG A 64 -6.56 2.17 -6.18
C ARG A 64 -5.16 1.73 -6.53
N ILE A 65 -4.99 1.12 -7.70
CA ILE A 65 -3.68 0.67 -8.19
C ILE A 65 -3.20 1.62 -9.28
N TYR A 66 -2.04 2.21 -9.04
CA TYR A 66 -1.39 3.15 -9.93
C TYR A 66 -0.08 2.58 -10.46
N SER A 67 0.18 2.81 -11.75
CA SER A 67 1.49 2.53 -12.33
C SER A 67 2.46 3.64 -11.96
N SER A 68 3.64 3.29 -11.47
CA SER A 68 4.71 4.25 -11.19
C SER A 68 5.15 5.02 -12.44
N SER A 69 5.06 4.44 -13.64
CA SER A 69 5.45 5.09 -14.90
C SER A 69 4.57 6.27 -15.32
N GLY A 70 3.34 6.34 -14.85
CA GLY A 70 2.37 7.41 -15.17
C GLY A 70 1.79 8.08 -13.95
N PHE A 71 2.41 7.92 -12.79
CA PHE A 71 1.83 8.38 -11.52
C PHE A 71 1.81 9.91 -11.39
N ALA A 72 2.73 10.61 -12.06
CA ALA A 72 2.76 12.07 -12.09
C ALA A 72 1.43 12.69 -12.54
N ASP A 73 0.78 12.09 -13.55
CA ASP A 73 -0.49 12.56 -14.11
C ASP A 73 -1.70 12.24 -13.21
N GLN A 74 -1.49 11.49 -12.13
CA GLN A 74 -2.53 11.07 -11.17
C GLN A 74 -2.45 11.87 -9.87
N LEU A 75 -1.47 12.76 -9.74
CA LEU A 75 -1.29 13.62 -8.57
C LEU A 75 -2.06 14.94 -8.74
N PRO A 76 -2.59 15.53 -7.65
CA PRO A 76 -2.64 14.96 -6.30
C PRO A 76 -3.61 13.77 -6.21
N LEU A 77 -3.31 12.83 -5.31
CA LEU A 77 -4.23 11.73 -5.02
C LEU A 77 -5.58 12.26 -4.49
N PRO A 78 -6.68 11.53 -4.73
CA PRO A 78 -7.97 11.85 -4.14
C PRO A 78 -7.90 12.00 -2.60
N ALA A 79 -8.62 12.97 -2.05
CA ALA A 79 -8.59 13.29 -0.62
C ALA A 79 -9.13 12.17 0.30
N ASP A 80 -9.84 11.19 -0.26
CA ASP A 80 -10.31 10.02 0.47
C ASP A 80 -9.22 8.95 0.67
N VAL A 81 -8.06 9.08 0.02
CA VAL A 81 -6.90 8.21 0.25
C VAL A 81 -6.23 8.54 1.59
N SER A 82 -6.32 7.60 2.54
CA SER A 82 -5.72 7.72 3.86
C SER A 82 -4.35 7.05 3.96
N LEU A 83 -4.10 6.04 3.13
CA LEU A 83 -2.86 5.25 3.09
C LEU A 83 -2.36 5.12 1.64
N THR A 84 -1.08 5.45 1.43
CA THR A 84 -0.38 5.17 0.17
C THR A 84 0.78 4.22 0.40
N ILE A 85 0.83 3.14 -0.38
CA ILE A 85 1.97 2.23 -0.47
C ILE A 85 2.75 2.58 -1.74
N LEU A 86 4.01 2.96 -1.56
CA LEU A 86 4.98 3.19 -2.63
C LEU A 86 5.87 1.96 -2.74
N ASP A 87 5.55 1.10 -3.70
CA ASP A 87 6.23 -0.16 -3.94
C ASP A 87 7.36 0.00 -4.97
N GLY A 88 8.59 -0.07 -4.46
CA GLY A 88 9.80 0.03 -5.25
C GLY A 88 10.19 1.44 -5.68
N GLN A 89 11.39 1.52 -6.23
CA GLN A 89 12.11 2.76 -6.57
C GLN A 89 11.29 3.70 -7.46
N GLY A 90 10.65 3.14 -8.48
CA GLY A 90 9.83 3.91 -9.43
C GLY A 90 8.66 4.63 -8.77
N ALA A 91 8.11 4.09 -7.68
CA ALA A 91 7.04 4.72 -6.92
C ALA A 91 7.59 5.70 -5.86
N ILE A 92 8.65 5.31 -5.15
CA ILE A 92 9.23 6.08 -4.04
C ILE A 92 9.73 7.47 -4.47
N LYS A 93 10.15 7.65 -5.74
CA LYS A 93 10.54 8.96 -6.26
C LYS A 93 9.45 10.04 -6.13
N TYR A 94 8.17 9.65 -6.04
CA TYR A 94 7.03 10.55 -5.88
C TYR A 94 6.68 10.84 -4.41
N LEU A 95 7.44 10.34 -3.45
CA LEU A 95 7.16 10.47 -2.02
C LEU A 95 6.92 11.93 -1.58
N LYS A 96 7.60 12.90 -2.20
CA LYS A 96 7.43 14.32 -1.88
C LYS A 96 6.07 14.87 -2.28
N ASP A 97 5.43 14.28 -3.28
CA ASP A 97 4.17 14.75 -3.86
C ASP A 97 2.96 13.97 -3.29
N VAL A 98 3.20 12.88 -2.57
CA VAL A 98 2.17 12.12 -1.86
C VAL A 98 1.86 12.77 -0.52
N LEU A 99 0.58 13.13 -0.34
CA LEU A 99 0.07 13.82 0.84
C LEU A 99 -0.92 12.97 1.64
N SER A 100 -1.03 11.67 1.37
CA SER A 100 -1.90 10.81 2.19
C SER A 100 -1.39 10.78 3.64
N PRO A 101 -2.28 10.81 4.65
CA PRO A 101 -1.93 10.82 6.07
C PRO A 101 -0.91 9.77 6.50
N VAL A 102 -0.96 8.57 5.90
CA VAL A 102 0.03 7.51 6.11
C VAL A 102 0.67 7.14 4.78
N VAL A 103 2.00 6.98 4.80
CA VAL A 103 2.77 6.48 3.66
C VAL A 103 3.63 5.30 4.10
N VAL A 104 3.68 4.26 3.27
CA VAL A 104 4.57 3.09 3.42
C VAL A 104 5.43 2.99 2.17
N CYS A 105 6.74 3.07 2.33
CA CYS A 105 7.72 2.82 1.26
C CYS A 105 8.24 1.38 1.37
N VAL A 106 8.18 0.61 0.30
CA VAL A 106 8.72 -0.75 0.22
C VAL A 106 9.96 -0.74 -0.68
N PHE A 107 11.07 -1.25 -0.14
CA PHE A 107 12.36 -1.34 -0.80
C PHE A 107 12.72 -2.80 -1.00
N ASP A 108 13.07 -3.14 -2.24
CA ASP A 108 13.79 -4.36 -2.53
C ASP A 108 15.29 -4.13 -2.35
N ARG A 109 15.85 -4.66 -1.26
CA ARG A 109 17.28 -4.58 -0.92
C ARG A 109 18.12 -5.62 -1.65
N SER A 110 17.52 -6.47 -2.47
CA SER A 110 18.27 -7.30 -3.42
C SER A 110 18.86 -6.47 -4.57
N VAL A 111 18.36 -5.24 -4.77
CA VAL A 111 18.85 -4.27 -5.76
C VAL A 111 19.70 -3.20 -5.08
N ALA A 112 20.93 -3.00 -5.57
CA ALA A 112 21.99 -2.21 -4.92
C ALA A 112 21.81 -0.66 -4.92
N ASP A 113 20.60 -0.14 -5.12
CA ASP A 113 20.35 1.30 -5.14
C ASP A 113 19.85 1.81 -3.78
N GLU A 114 20.77 2.37 -2.99
CA GLU A 114 20.52 2.88 -1.64
C GLU A 114 19.85 4.27 -1.62
N SER A 115 19.83 4.97 -2.75
CA SER A 115 19.52 6.41 -2.79
C SER A 115 18.08 6.75 -2.38
N ALA A 116 17.08 5.96 -2.80
CA ALA A 116 15.70 6.24 -2.41
C ALA A 116 15.39 5.86 -0.97
N ALA A 117 16.11 4.90 -0.40
CA ALA A 117 15.96 4.55 1.01
C ALA A 117 16.46 5.69 1.90
N GLU A 118 17.59 6.29 1.56
CA GLU A 118 18.07 7.50 2.24
C GLU A 118 17.09 8.66 2.11
N GLN A 119 16.55 8.91 0.91
CA GLN A 119 15.54 9.96 0.70
C GLN A 119 14.28 9.72 1.55
N ALA A 120 13.79 8.48 1.59
CA ALA A 120 12.63 8.13 2.40
C ALA A 120 12.91 8.26 3.90
N MET A 121 14.11 7.91 4.36
CA MET A 121 14.52 8.12 5.75
C MET A 121 14.60 9.60 6.11
N GLN A 122 15.17 10.43 5.23
CA GLN A 122 15.24 11.88 5.44
C GLN A 122 13.84 12.50 5.47
N LEU A 123 12.96 12.12 4.55
CA LEU A 123 11.56 12.57 4.51
C LEU A 123 10.79 12.11 5.73
N ARG A 124 10.90 10.85 6.13
CA ARG A 124 10.32 10.33 7.37
C ARG A 124 10.73 11.18 8.58
N ASN A 125 12.02 11.48 8.71
CA ASN A 125 12.54 12.22 9.86
C ASN A 125 12.16 13.71 9.85
N SER A 126 11.73 14.27 8.71
CA SER A 126 11.43 15.71 8.55
C SER A 126 9.95 16.02 8.36
N ARG A 127 9.15 15.07 7.87
CA ARG A 127 7.74 15.27 7.49
C ARG A 127 6.72 14.59 8.39
N GLY A 128 7.11 13.74 9.33
CA GLY A 128 6.15 13.17 10.27
C GLY A 128 6.73 12.15 11.23
N GLU A 129 5.87 11.29 11.75
CA GLU A 129 6.21 10.34 12.82
C GLU A 129 6.37 8.92 12.27
N PRO A 130 7.47 8.21 12.60
CA PRO A 130 7.64 6.82 12.23
C PRO A 130 6.54 5.91 12.79
N ILE A 131 6.01 5.03 11.94
CA ILE A 131 5.10 3.96 12.33
C ILE A 131 5.90 2.65 12.35
N ALA A 132 6.01 2.05 13.53
CA ALA A 132 6.73 0.80 13.69
C ALA A 132 5.85 -0.37 13.20
N LEU A 133 6.16 -0.91 12.02
CA LEU A 133 5.38 -1.99 11.38
C LEU A 133 5.27 -3.24 12.26
N SER A 134 6.35 -3.65 12.92
CA SER A 134 6.36 -4.86 13.74
C SER A 134 5.56 -4.69 15.04
N SER A 135 5.81 -3.62 15.80
CA SER A 135 5.18 -3.43 17.11
C SER A 135 3.77 -2.84 17.05
N GLN A 136 3.44 -2.09 16.00
CA GLN A 136 2.11 -1.48 15.85
C GLN A 136 1.19 -2.26 14.91
N LEU A 137 1.73 -2.92 13.87
CA LEU A 137 0.94 -3.65 12.87
C LEU A 137 1.16 -5.17 12.90
N GLY A 138 2.09 -5.67 13.72
CA GLY A 138 2.38 -7.10 13.81
C GLY A 138 3.01 -7.69 12.54
N TRP A 139 3.50 -6.84 11.64
CA TRP A 139 4.06 -7.26 10.36
C TRP A 139 5.57 -7.03 10.30
N THR A 140 6.30 -8.06 9.88
CA THR A 140 7.75 -8.01 9.68
C THR A 140 8.02 -8.27 8.19
N PRO A 141 8.80 -7.41 7.52
CA PRO A 141 9.10 -7.61 6.11
C PRO A 141 9.91 -8.92 5.91
N PRO A 142 9.71 -9.62 4.78
CA PRO A 142 10.49 -10.81 4.45
C PRO A 142 11.96 -10.44 4.20
N ALA A 143 12.83 -11.46 4.22
CA ALA A 143 14.26 -11.26 3.94
C ALA A 143 14.48 -10.63 2.56
N GLY A 144 15.37 -9.64 2.47
CA GLY A 144 15.63 -8.88 1.25
C GLY A 144 14.67 -7.72 1.01
N ILE A 145 13.58 -7.61 1.78
CA ILE A 145 12.66 -6.45 1.73
C ILE A 145 12.85 -5.58 2.95
N GLU A 146 12.87 -4.26 2.74
CA GLU A 146 12.75 -3.27 3.80
C GLU A 146 11.48 -2.46 3.58
N ALA A 147 10.80 -2.09 4.67
CA ALA A 147 9.62 -1.25 4.59
C ALA A 147 9.67 -0.16 5.66
N LEU A 148 9.38 1.07 5.24
CA LEU A 148 9.35 2.24 6.11
C LEU A 148 7.95 2.85 6.08
N ALA A 149 7.29 2.89 7.24
CA ALA A 149 5.98 3.52 7.39
C ALA A 149 6.08 4.78 8.26
N PHE A 150 5.32 5.81 7.92
CA PHE A 150 5.26 7.06 8.68
C PHE A 150 4.03 7.89 8.35
N THR A 151 3.70 8.79 9.27
CA THR A 151 2.67 9.80 9.04
C THR A 151 3.21 10.96 8.21
N VAL A 152 2.33 11.64 7.47
CA VAL A 152 2.63 12.91 6.83
C VAL A 152 1.96 14.01 7.65
N ALA A 153 2.75 14.94 8.20
CA ALA A 153 2.23 16.15 8.81
C ALA A 153 1.60 17.01 7.70
N LEU A 154 0.27 17.05 7.69
CA LEU A 154 -0.53 17.90 6.79
C LEU A 154 -0.48 19.37 7.22
#